data_AF-A0A975CXN5-F1
#
_entry.id   AF-A0A975CXN5-F1
#
_cell.length_a   1.000
_cell.length_b   1.000
_cell.length_c   1.000
_cell.angle_alpha   90.00
_cell.angle_beta   90.00
_cell.angle_gamma   90.00
#
_symmetry.space_group_name_H-M   'P 1'
#
loop_
_entity.id
_entity.type
_entity.pdbx_description
1 polymer ?
#
loop_
_entity_poly.entity_id
_entity_poly.type
_entity_poly.pdbx_seq_one_letter_code
_entity_poly.pdbx_strand_id
1 'polypeptide(L)' 'MGIDTLTYSQSLEQAGFKRAQADAIAAGMGKAAADLVTKADLDAAIDRVTIRVGALLAAGLAISTAVLGLLISLH' A
#
# COMPACT_ATOMS: atom_id res chain seq x y z
N MET A 1 -8.13 -5.01 -8.70
CA MET A 1 -8.29 -5.99 -9.80
C MET A 1 -7.97 -7.37 -9.23
N GLY A 2 -9.00 -8.13 -8.86
CA GLY A 2 -8.81 -9.49 -8.35
C GLY A 2 -8.49 -10.44 -9.50
N ILE A 3 -7.59 -11.39 -9.27
CA ILE A 3 -7.34 -12.47 -10.23
C ILE A 3 -8.63 -13.29 -10.31
N ASP A 4 -9.21 -13.39 -11.51
CA ASP A 4 -10.38 -14.22 -11.76
C ASP A 4 -9.96 -15.69 -11.76
N THR A 5 -10.02 -16.29 -10.57
CA THR A 5 -9.56 -17.66 -10.30
C THR A 5 -10.36 -18.70 -11.09
N LEU A 6 -11.59 -18.36 -11.50
CA LEU A 6 -12.47 -19.22 -12.29
C LEU A 6 -12.02 -19.30 -13.75
N THR A 7 -11.70 -18.14 -14.34
CA THR A 7 -11.14 -18.06 -15.69
C THR A 7 -9.75 -18.69 -15.74
N TYR A 8 -8.98 -18.55 -14.66
CA TYR A 8 -7.66 -19.17 -14.53
C TYR A 8 -7.73 -20.71 -14.43
N SER A 9 -8.65 -21.26 -13.62
CA SER A 9 -8.81 -22.72 -13.54
C SER A 9 -9.30 -23.33 -14.86
N GLN A 10 -10.20 -22.65 -15.58
CA GLN A 10 -10.62 -23.07 -16.93
C GLN A 10 -9.47 -23.10 -17.94
N SER A 11 -8.57 -22.12 -17.90
CA SER A 11 -7.39 -22.11 -18.77
C SER A 11 -6.40 -23.24 -18.46
N LEU A 12 -6.28 -23.63 -17.19
CA LEU A 12 -5.46 -24.76 -16.75
C LEU A 12 -6.09 -26.11 -17.16
N GLU A 13 -7.41 -26.23 -17.12
CA GLU A 13 -8.11 -27.41 -17.66
C GLU A 13 -7.88 -27.57 -19.16
N GLN A 14 -7.93 -26.47 -19.93
CA GLN A 14 -7.63 -26.49 -21.37
C GLN A 14 -6.17 -26.85 -21.67
N ALA A 15 -5.25 -26.60 -20.74
CA ALA A 15 -3.84 -27.03 -20.81
C ALA A 15 -3.63 -28.51 -20.38
N GLY A 16 -4.70 -29.23 -20.03
CA GLY A 16 -4.66 -30.67 -19.71
C GLY A 16 -4.55 -30.99 -18.22
N PHE A 17 -4.64 -30.01 -17.32
CA PHE A 17 -4.70 -30.27 -15.88
C PHE A 17 -6.07 -30.79 -15.48
N LYS A 18 -6.12 -31.74 -14.53
CA LYS A 18 -7.40 -32.18 -13.96
C LYS A 18 -8.03 -31.03 -13.17
N ARG A 19 -9.35 -30.88 -13.26
CA ARG A 19 -10.16 -29.86 -12.55
C ARG A 19 -9.74 -29.61 -11.11
N ALA A 20 -9.58 -30.69 -10.33
CA ALA A 20 -9.17 -30.60 -8.94
C ALA A 20 -7.76 -29.98 -8.73
N GLN A 21 -6.83 -30.20 -9.66
CA GLN A 21 -5.51 -29.56 -9.64
C GLN A 21 -5.59 -28.10 -10.12
N ALA A 22 -6.38 -27.82 -11.15
CA ALA A 22 -6.59 -26.46 -11.65
C ALA A 22 -7.20 -25.54 -10.58
N ASP A 23 -8.23 -26.02 -9.87
CA ASP A 23 -8.86 -25.28 -8.77
C ASP A 23 -7.92 -25.09 -7.57
N ALA A 24 -7.12 -26.11 -7.21
CA ALA A 24 -6.15 -26.00 -6.13
C ALA A 24 -5.04 -24.98 -6.44
N ILE A 25 -4.56 -24.95 -7.69
CA ILE A 25 -3.55 -24.00 -8.16
C ILE A 25 -4.14 -22.58 -8.19
N ALA A 26 -5.36 -22.41 -8.71
CA ALA A 26 -6.05 -21.12 -8.74
C ALA A 26 -6.33 -20.58 -7.34
N ALA A 27 -6.74 -21.44 -6.41
CA ALA A 27 -6.94 -21.06 -5.00
C ALA A 27 -5.64 -20.64 -4.31
N GLY A 28 -4.54 -21.37 -4.56
CA GLY A 28 -3.21 -20.99 -4.07
C GLY A 28 -2.75 -19.63 -4.60
N MET A 29 -3.00 -19.37 -5.88
CA MET A 29 -2.66 -18.09 -6.53
C MET A 29 -3.51 -16.93 -6.04
N GLY A 30 -4.82 -17.13 -5.82
CA GLY A 30 -5.69 -16.12 -5.24
C GLY A 30 -5.26 -15.73 -3.82
N LYS A 31 -4.81 -16.71 -3.02
CA LYS A 31 -4.28 -16.46 -1.68
C LYS A 31 -2.93 -15.73 -1.70
N ALA A 32 -2.03 -16.08 -2.62
CA ALA A 32 -0.77 -15.37 -2.80
C ALA A 32 -0.99 -13.92 -3.30
N ALA A 33 -1.96 -13.71 -4.20
CA ALA A 33 -2.36 -12.40 -4.70
C ALA A 33 -2.96 -11.49 -3.63
N ALA A 34 -3.60 -12.05 -2.61
CA ALA A 34 -4.12 -11.28 -1.47
C ALA A 34 -3.02 -10.72 -0.56
N ASP A 35 -1.84 -11.35 -0.54
CA ASP A 35 -0.67 -10.95 0.26
C ASP A 35 0.30 -10.03 -0.51
N LEU A 36 0.02 -9.78 -1.78
CA LEU A 36 0.83 -8.90 -2.62
C LEU A 36 0.46 -7.43 -2.34
N VAL A 37 1.37 -6.70 -1.70
CA VAL A 37 1.31 -5.24 -1.61
C VAL A 37 1.34 -4.68 -3.03
N THR A 38 0.29 -3.96 -3.42
CA THR A 38 0.24 -3.35 -4.75
C THR A 38 1.07 -2.06 -4.77
N LYS A 39 1.50 -1.63 -5.96
CA LYS A 39 2.16 -0.32 -6.12
C LYS A 39 1.29 0.82 -5.60
N ALA A 40 -0.03 0.73 -5.80
CA ALA A 40 -0.98 1.72 -5.31
C ALA A 40 -1.02 1.79 -3.77
N ASP A 41 -0.89 0.64 -3.09
CA ASP A 41 -0.84 0.60 -1.62
C ASP A 41 0.45 1.23 -1.09
N LEU A 42 1.56 0.99 -1.79
CA LEU A 42 2.85 1.58 -1.45
C LEU A 42 2.84 3.10 -1.66
N ASP A 43 2.31 3.58 -2.80
CA ASP A 43 2.17 5.01 -3.07
C ASP A 43 1.28 5.68 -2.01
N ALA A 44 0.14 5.07 -1.66
CA ALA A 44 -0.74 5.58 -0.61
C ALA A 44 -0.11 5.56 0.78
N ALA A 45 0.83 4.64 1.05
CA ALA A 45 1.60 4.62 2.28
C ALA A 45 2.65 5.75 2.29
N ILE A 46 3.36 5.94 1.18
CA ILE A 46 4.36 7.00 1.01
C ILE A 46 3.71 8.38 1.13
N ASP A 47 2.55 8.60 0.51
CA ASP A 47 1.82 9.87 0.59
C ASP A 47 1.44 10.21 2.02
N ARG A 48 0.93 9.23 2.77
CA ARG A 48 0.59 9.42 4.20
C ARG A 48 1.80 9.80 5.03
N VAL A 49 2.93 9.14 4.81
CA VAL A 49 4.18 9.47 5.52
C VAL A 49 4.66 10.86 5.13
N THR A 50 4.66 11.18 3.85
CA THR A 50 5.09 12.48 3.31
C THR A 50 4.28 13.63 3.90
N ILE A 51 2.94 13.50 3.91
CA ILE A 51 2.05 14.51 4.51
C ILE A 51 2.31 14.66 6.01
N ARG A 52 2.45 13.54 6.74
CA ARG A 52 2.69 13.57 8.18
C ARG A 52 4.02 14.25 8.52
N VAL A 53 5.09 13.92 7.79
CA VAL A 53 6.41 14.53 7.98
C VAL A 53 6.37 16.01 7.62
N GLY A 54 5.74 16.38 6.50
CA GLY A 54 5.56 17.78 6.10
C GLY A 54 4.82 18.60 7.17
N ALA A 55 3.75 18.06 7.74
CA ALA A 55 3.01 18.71 8.83
C ALA A 55 3.86 18.90 10.10
N LEU A 56 4.64 17.88 10.48
CA LEU A 56 5.53 17.97 11.64
C LEU A 56 6.66 19.00 11.44
N LEU A 57 7.23 19.08 10.24
CA LEU A 57 8.24 20.07 9.90
C LEU A 57 7.67 21.50 9.94
N ALA A 58 6.49 21.71 9.36
CA ALA A 58 5.82 23.01 9.39
C ALA A 58 5.49 23.44 10.83
N ALA A 59 4.97 22.52 11.65
CA ALA A 59 4.69 22.78 13.06
C ALA A 59 5.97 23.11 13.85
N GLY A 60 7.04 22.33 13.65
CA GLY A 60 8.32 22.56 14.30
C GLY A 60 8.92 23.93 13.93
N LEU A 61 8.86 24.30 12.66
CA LEU A 61 9.29 25.62 12.20
C LEU A 61 8.46 26.73 12.84
N ALA A 62 7.13 26.62 12.83
CA ALA A 62 6.23 27.60 13.41
C ALA A 62 6.49 27.81 14.91
N ILE A 63 6.65 26.73 15.67
CA ILE A 63 6.98 26.77 17.10
C ILE A 63 8.34 27.46 17.29
N SER A 64 9.34 27.08 16.50
CA SER A 64 10.70 27.66 16.61
C SER A 64 10.68 29.17 16.36
N THR A 65 9.99 29.63 15.31
CA THR A 65 9.82 31.06 15.03
C THR A 65 9.06 31.79 16.12
N ALA A 66 8.01 31.19 16.68
CA ALA A 66 7.25 31.79 17.78
C ALA A 66 8.10 31.97 19.03
N VAL A 67 8.89 30.96 19.40
CA VAL A 67 9.81 31.02 20.55
C VAL A 67 10.87 32.10 20.34
N LEU A 68 11.49 32.16 19.16
CA LEU A 68 12.47 33.20 18.85
C LEU A 68 11.86 34.60 18.91
N GLY A 69 10.65 34.78 18.36
CA GLY A 69 9.92 36.05 18.42
C GLY A 69 9.63 36.49 19.86
N LEU A 70 9.22 35.56 20.73
CA LEU A 70 9.00 35.83 22.14
C LEU A 70 10.31 36.22 22.85
N LEU A 71 11.41 35.51 22.59
CA LEU A 71 12.72 35.81 23.20
C LEU A 71 13.25 37.18 22.80
N ILE A 72 13.05 37.58 21.54
CA ILE A 72 13.42 38.91 21.04
C ILE A 72 12.52 39.98 21.68
N SER A 73 11.21 39.71 21.81
CA SER A 73 10.27 40.68 22.40
C SER A 73 10.44 40.87 23.91
N LEU A 74 11.09 39.93 24.62
CA LEU A 74 11.31 40.00 26.06
C LEU A 74 12.64 40.69 26.45
N HIS A 75 13.59 40.82 25.53
CA HIS A 75 14.84 41.57 25.70
C HIS A 75 14.66 43.04 25.31
#